data_AF-A0A7W0Q215-F1
#
_entry.id   AF-A0A7W0Q215-F1
#
_cell.length_a   1.000
_cell.length_b   1.000
_cell.length_c   1.000
_cell.angle_alpha   90.00
_cell.angle_beta   90.00
_cell.angle_gamma   90.00
#
_symmetry.space_group_name_H-M   'P 1'
#
loop_
_entity.id
_entity.type
_entity.pdbx_description
1 polymer ?
#
loop_
_entity_poly.entity_id
_entity_poly.type
_entity_poly.pdbx_seq_one_letter_code
_entity_poly.pdbx_strand_id
1 'polypeptide(L)'
;MIRKLVALAVVYGMLVSSAIAVAAPRKVLVLPLDGNAAPATRTKLSASLQKMARVIDGQVQAGDATFIDTATAIGCDPTKPACVENVRATLGVDELVYGTADDDAGAITLVVKRYAKRKQPREMTARLRATDPPATVEAELLPMFGSQPLHDDSTDPTDPADPADPTGPLDPSDPANPTDPVTDPKDPGPPKPRVSRRERNIAIGITAGGGVLFILGLTLWSQKSGLQDDINNHPRDSIEDFRDLEELEDKASSRGWAGNIFVVVGLAVGAYGGWRLYRDHKAHQSVTITPTPIEGGAGVTLTWIGAGW
;
A
#
# COMPACT_ATOMS: atom_id res chain seq x y z
N MET A 1 48.61 0.60 -6.56
CA MET A 1 47.85 -0.58 -6.06
C MET A 1 46.67 -0.22 -5.16
N ILE A 2 46.77 0.81 -4.30
CA ILE A 2 45.70 1.18 -3.33
C ILE A 2 44.37 1.63 -3.97
N ARG A 3 44.39 2.25 -5.17
CA ARG A 3 43.16 2.68 -5.88
C ARG A 3 42.31 1.53 -6.46
N LYS A 4 42.89 0.35 -6.73
CA LYS A 4 42.13 -0.82 -7.20
C LYS A 4 41.43 -1.55 -6.04
N LEU A 5 41.95 -1.44 -4.81
CA LEU A 5 41.33 -2.02 -3.61
C LEU A 5 40.08 -1.25 -3.15
N VAL A 6 40.04 0.07 -3.32
CA VAL A 6 38.85 0.88 -2.97
C VAL A 6 37.71 0.68 -3.98
N ALA A 7 38.03 0.52 -5.26
CA ALA A 7 37.02 0.23 -6.28
C ALA A 7 36.40 -1.18 -6.12
N LEU A 8 37.19 -2.17 -5.68
CA LEU A 8 36.68 -3.50 -5.39
C LEU A 8 35.79 -3.52 -4.13
N ALA A 9 36.11 -2.73 -3.10
CA ALA A 9 35.29 -2.63 -1.89
C ALA A 9 33.93 -1.95 -2.12
N VAL A 10 33.84 -0.99 -3.07
CA VAL A 10 32.57 -0.35 -3.44
C VAL A 10 31.69 -1.28 -4.30
N VAL A 11 32.29 -2.16 -5.12
CA VAL A 11 31.55 -3.16 -5.90
C VAL A 11 31.13 -4.35 -5.02
N TYR A 12 31.94 -4.75 -4.03
CA TYR A 12 31.56 -5.79 -3.06
C TYR A 12 30.53 -5.31 -2.02
N GLY A 13 30.51 -4.01 -1.70
CA GLY A 13 29.50 -3.40 -0.83
C GLY A 13 28.09 -3.33 -1.44
N MET A 14 27.94 -3.49 -2.77
CA MET A 14 26.65 -3.56 -3.45
C MET A 14 26.14 -4.98 -3.69
N LEU A 15 26.97 -6.02 -3.46
CA LEU A 15 26.62 -7.41 -3.76
C LEU A 15 26.01 -8.19 -2.59
N VAL A 16 25.84 -7.58 -1.41
CA VAL A 16 25.19 -8.26 -0.25
C VAL A 16 24.09 -7.38 0.36
N SER A 17 23.30 -6.75 -0.50
CA SER A 17 21.94 -6.33 -0.15
C SER A 17 20.97 -7.10 -1.03
N SER A 18 21.03 -8.43 -0.97
CA SER A 18 19.86 -9.25 -1.22
C SER A 18 18.85 -8.87 -0.13
N ALA A 19 18.16 -7.74 -0.36
CA ALA A 19 16.96 -7.39 0.36
C ALA A 19 16.08 -8.61 0.20
N ILE A 20 15.99 -9.40 1.28
CA ILE A 20 15.01 -10.45 1.39
C ILE A 20 13.72 -9.72 1.10
N ALA A 21 13.12 -9.99 -0.07
CA ALA A 21 11.83 -9.43 -0.42
C ALA A 21 10.86 -10.07 0.56
N VAL A 22 10.78 -9.50 1.77
CA VAL A 22 9.76 -9.83 2.75
C VAL A 22 8.49 -9.43 2.06
N ALA A 23 7.78 -10.42 1.53
CA ALA A 23 6.48 -10.21 0.94
C ALA A 23 5.67 -9.43 1.97
N ALA A 24 5.15 -8.27 1.56
CA ALA A 24 4.32 -7.46 2.44
C ALA A 24 3.22 -8.37 3.04
N PRO A 25 2.91 -8.22 4.33
CA PRO A 25 1.91 -9.07 4.97
C PRO A 25 0.60 -9.00 4.18
N ARG A 26 0.00 -10.17 3.92
CA ARG A 26 -1.26 -10.29 3.17
C ARG A 26 -2.34 -9.43 3.83
N LYS A 27 -3.04 -8.60 3.08
CA LYS A 27 -4.12 -7.76 3.60
C LYS A 27 -5.48 -8.42 3.40
N VAL A 28 -6.20 -8.65 4.48
CA VAL A 28 -7.55 -9.21 4.48
C VAL A 28 -8.51 -8.14 4.97
N LEU A 29 -9.53 -7.80 4.19
CA LEU A 29 -10.58 -6.87 4.60
C LEU A 29 -11.89 -7.63 4.77
N VAL A 30 -12.53 -7.45 5.92
CA VAL A 30 -13.84 -8.02 6.23
C VAL A 30 -14.86 -6.89 6.22
N LEU A 31 -15.76 -6.91 5.25
CA LEU A 31 -16.84 -5.93 5.15
C LEU A 31 -18.00 -6.33 6.07
N PRO A 32 -18.74 -5.37 6.65
CA PRO A 32 -20.00 -5.63 7.33
C PRO A 32 -21.00 -6.36 6.42
N LEU A 33 -21.85 -7.17 7.05
CA LEU A 33 -22.87 -7.94 6.33
C LEU A 33 -23.98 -7.05 5.79
N ASP A 34 -24.34 -7.31 4.53
CA ASP A 34 -25.53 -6.79 3.86
C ASP A 34 -26.79 -7.57 4.27
N GLY A 35 -27.96 -7.21 3.71
CA GLY A 35 -29.21 -7.98 3.85
C GLY A 35 -30.24 -7.35 4.79
N ASN A 36 -31.39 -8.01 4.92
CA ASN A 36 -32.55 -7.47 5.64
C ASN A 36 -32.64 -7.87 7.14
N ALA A 37 -31.69 -8.67 7.66
CA ALA A 37 -31.67 -9.02 9.09
C ALA A 37 -31.50 -7.78 9.98
N ALA A 38 -32.01 -7.85 11.22
CA ALA A 38 -31.96 -6.74 12.15
C ALA A 38 -30.52 -6.17 12.32
N PRO A 39 -30.33 -4.83 12.39
CA PRO A 39 -29.00 -4.22 12.43
C PRO A 39 -28.10 -4.78 13.54
N ALA A 40 -28.62 -4.93 14.75
CA ALA A 40 -27.88 -5.51 15.88
C ALA A 40 -27.40 -6.95 15.61
N THR A 41 -28.19 -7.73 14.87
CA THR A 41 -27.83 -9.09 14.46
C THR A 41 -26.73 -9.08 13.41
N ARG A 42 -26.85 -8.22 12.38
CA ARG A 42 -25.79 -8.06 11.36
C ARG A 42 -24.47 -7.62 11.99
N THR A 43 -24.49 -6.69 12.96
CA THR A 43 -23.29 -6.26 13.68
C THR A 43 -22.63 -7.42 14.44
N LYS A 44 -23.41 -8.23 15.17
CA LYS A 44 -22.89 -9.40 15.89
C LYS A 44 -22.29 -10.45 14.94
N LEU A 45 -22.99 -10.77 13.86
CA LEU A 45 -22.52 -11.73 12.85
C LEU A 45 -21.26 -11.21 12.13
N SER A 46 -21.20 -9.93 11.81
CA SER A 46 -20.01 -9.29 11.21
C SER A 46 -18.80 -9.36 12.15
N ALA A 47 -19.00 -9.16 13.45
CA ALA A 47 -17.94 -9.30 14.45
C ALA A 47 -17.42 -10.75 14.53
N SER A 48 -18.31 -11.75 14.46
CA SER A 48 -17.91 -13.16 14.38
C SER A 48 -17.14 -13.48 13.09
N LEU A 49 -17.53 -12.92 11.94
CA LEU A 49 -16.76 -13.05 10.70
C LEU A 49 -15.36 -12.43 10.81
N GLN A 50 -15.26 -11.24 11.39
CA GLN A 50 -13.97 -10.61 11.62
C GLN A 50 -13.09 -11.44 12.55
N LYS A 51 -13.67 -12.03 13.60
CA LYS A 51 -12.97 -12.93 14.52
C LYS A 51 -12.45 -14.18 13.79
N MET A 52 -13.26 -14.82 12.94
CA MET A 52 -12.83 -15.97 12.15
C MET A 52 -11.77 -15.61 11.10
N ALA A 53 -11.88 -14.45 10.46
CA ALA A 53 -10.89 -13.99 9.49
C ALA A 53 -9.49 -13.83 10.09
N ARG A 54 -9.37 -13.57 11.40
CA ARG A 54 -8.06 -13.51 12.11
C ARG A 54 -7.31 -14.85 12.15
N VAL A 55 -7.97 -15.96 11.81
CA VAL A 55 -7.31 -17.27 11.62
C VAL A 55 -6.52 -17.31 10.30
N ILE A 56 -6.85 -16.44 9.35
CA ILE A 56 -6.13 -16.34 8.06
C ILE A 56 -4.79 -15.63 8.28
N ASP A 57 -3.72 -16.16 7.69
CA ASP A 57 -2.42 -15.50 7.65
C ASP A 57 -2.51 -14.13 6.96
N GLY A 58 -2.38 -13.06 7.74
CA GLY A 58 -2.39 -11.70 7.21
C GLY A 58 -2.79 -10.64 8.23
N GLN A 59 -2.76 -9.39 7.78
CA GLN A 59 -3.33 -8.26 8.49
C GLN A 59 -4.83 -8.18 8.18
N VAL A 60 -5.65 -8.50 9.17
CA VAL A 60 -7.12 -8.40 9.06
C VAL A 60 -7.59 -7.00 9.47
N GLN A 61 -8.37 -6.37 8.61
CA GLN A 61 -9.02 -5.08 8.84
C GLN A 61 -10.55 -5.26 8.76
N ALA A 62 -11.28 -4.51 9.57
CA ALA A 62 -12.73 -4.38 9.42
C ALA A 62 -13.02 -3.19 8.49
N GLY A 63 -13.94 -3.39 7.56
CA GLY A 63 -14.58 -2.30 6.82
C GLY A 63 -15.70 -1.67 7.64
N ASP A 64 -16.02 -0.45 7.29
CA ASP A 64 -17.12 0.37 7.82
C ASP A 64 -18.33 0.41 6.85
N ALA A 65 -18.10 0.13 5.57
CA ALA A 65 -19.13 0.06 4.53
C ALA A 65 -19.36 -1.38 4.04
N THR A 66 -20.61 -1.69 3.72
CA THR A 66 -20.99 -3.00 3.16
C THR A 66 -20.43 -3.21 1.75
N PHE A 67 -20.57 -4.43 1.20
CA PHE A 67 -20.14 -4.67 -0.17
C PHE A 67 -20.99 -3.91 -1.18
N ILE A 68 -22.31 -3.83 -0.97
CA ILE A 68 -23.22 -3.09 -1.85
C ILE A 68 -22.88 -1.59 -1.83
N ASP A 69 -22.62 -1.01 -0.66
CA ASP A 69 -22.24 0.41 -0.54
C ASP A 69 -20.93 0.69 -1.27
N THR A 70 -19.94 -0.17 -1.06
CA THR A 70 -18.62 -0.03 -1.68
C THR A 70 -18.68 -0.22 -3.20
N ALA A 71 -19.44 -1.20 -3.68
CA ALA A 71 -19.67 -1.44 -5.11
C ALA A 71 -20.35 -0.23 -5.76
N THR A 72 -21.35 0.34 -5.10
CA THR A 72 -22.07 1.55 -5.57
C THR A 72 -21.12 2.75 -5.64
N ALA A 73 -20.29 2.96 -4.62
CA ALA A 73 -19.30 4.04 -4.60
C ALA A 73 -18.26 3.92 -5.73
N ILE A 74 -17.89 2.68 -6.10
CA ILE A 74 -16.97 2.39 -7.21
C ILE A 74 -17.67 2.43 -8.57
N GLY A 75 -19.01 2.38 -8.60
CA GLY A 75 -19.80 2.37 -9.82
C GLY A 75 -19.81 1.01 -10.53
N CYS A 76 -19.75 -0.10 -9.78
CA CYS A 76 -19.88 -1.45 -10.32
C CYS A 76 -21.11 -2.18 -9.80
N ASP A 77 -21.61 -3.12 -10.60
CA ASP A 77 -22.78 -3.94 -10.28
C ASP A 77 -22.39 -5.06 -9.30
N PRO A 78 -22.91 -5.08 -8.06
CA PRO A 78 -22.51 -6.03 -7.03
C PRO A 78 -22.87 -7.48 -7.36
N THR A 79 -23.76 -7.72 -8.34
CA THR A 79 -24.14 -9.07 -8.77
C THR A 79 -23.11 -9.70 -9.71
N LYS A 80 -22.21 -8.89 -10.30
CA LYS A 80 -21.22 -9.37 -11.27
C LYS A 80 -19.91 -9.77 -10.57
N PRO A 81 -19.33 -10.94 -10.87
CA PRO A 81 -18.05 -11.36 -10.29
C PRO A 81 -16.91 -10.36 -10.52
N ALA A 82 -16.92 -9.64 -11.65
CA ALA A 82 -15.94 -8.61 -11.97
C ALA A 82 -15.96 -7.41 -10.99
N CYS A 83 -17.12 -7.11 -10.39
CA CYS A 83 -17.22 -6.02 -9.42
C CYS A 83 -16.45 -6.33 -8.13
N VAL A 84 -16.44 -7.59 -7.69
CA VAL A 84 -15.68 -8.03 -6.51
C VAL A 84 -14.17 -7.80 -6.70
N GLU A 85 -13.65 -8.11 -7.90
CA GLU A 85 -12.25 -7.86 -8.23
C GLU A 85 -11.93 -6.36 -8.26
N ASN A 86 -12.83 -5.54 -8.81
CA ASN A 86 -12.68 -4.07 -8.81
C ASN A 86 -12.69 -3.50 -7.39
N VAL A 87 -13.61 -3.93 -6.53
CA VAL A 87 -13.67 -3.54 -5.11
C VAL A 87 -12.38 -3.93 -4.40
N ARG A 88 -11.95 -5.19 -4.52
CA ARG A 88 -10.71 -5.70 -3.93
C ARG A 88 -9.48 -4.89 -4.39
N ALA A 89 -9.40 -4.59 -5.69
CA ALA A 89 -8.29 -3.85 -6.27
C ALA A 89 -8.26 -2.37 -5.81
N THR A 90 -9.42 -1.71 -5.80
CA THR A 90 -9.56 -0.31 -5.36
C THR A 90 -9.22 -0.14 -3.89
N LEU A 91 -9.63 -1.08 -3.03
CA LEU A 91 -9.30 -1.07 -1.60
C LEU A 91 -7.85 -1.51 -1.31
N GLY A 92 -7.12 -1.98 -2.32
CA GLY A 92 -5.72 -2.37 -2.18
C GLY A 92 -5.50 -3.56 -1.24
N VAL A 93 -6.46 -4.48 -1.18
CA VAL A 93 -6.43 -5.68 -0.32
C VAL A 93 -6.13 -6.94 -1.14
N ASP A 94 -5.49 -7.93 -0.54
CA ASP A 94 -5.22 -9.22 -1.20
C ASP A 94 -6.44 -10.15 -1.14
N GLU A 95 -7.29 -9.94 -0.15
CA GLU A 95 -8.42 -10.80 0.14
C GLU A 95 -9.58 -9.99 0.71
N LEU A 96 -10.79 -10.30 0.24
CA LEU A 96 -12.03 -9.67 0.65
C LEU A 96 -12.99 -10.72 1.20
N VAL A 97 -13.55 -10.47 2.38
CA VAL A 97 -14.61 -11.27 3.00
C VAL A 97 -15.84 -10.38 3.12
N TYR A 98 -16.96 -10.83 2.58
CA TYR A 98 -18.23 -10.10 2.58
C TYR A 98 -19.40 -11.10 2.56
N GLY A 99 -20.63 -10.64 2.73
CA GLY A 99 -21.77 -11.53 2.74
C GLY A 99 -23.09 -10.83 2.98
N THR A 100 -24.18 -11.60 2.95
CA THR A 100 -25.53 -11.16 3.26
C THR A 100 -26.10 -11.96 4.42
N ALA A 101 -26.87 -11.30 5.28
CA ALA A 101 -27.66 -11.92 6.32
C ALA A 101 -29.12 -11.52 6.11
N ASP A 102 -29.92 -12.49 5.66
CA ASP A 102 -31.33 -12.29 5.35
C ASP A 102 -32.21 -13.04 6.35
N ASP A 103 -33.16 -12.36 6.97
CA ASP A 103 -34.15 -12.91 7.89
C ASP A 103 -35.45 -13.22 7.12
N ASP A 104 -35.83 -14.50 7.14
CA ASP A 104 -37.12 -15.01 6.65
C ASP A 104 -37.88 -15.66 7.82
N ALA A 105 -38.87 -14.93 8.34
CA ALA A 105 -39.73 -15.37 9.44
C ALA A 105 -38.96 -15.86 10.70
N GLY A 106 -37.84 -15.23 11.05
CA GLY A 106 -37.01 -15.55 12.20
C GLY A 106 -35.89 -16.56 11.91
N ALA A 107 -35.82 -17.08 10.69
CA ALA A 107 -34.71 -17.88 10.19
C ALA A 107 -33.75 -16.99 9.39
N ILE A 108 -32.53 -16.85 9.88
CA ILE A 108 -31.47 -16.08 9.23
C ILE A 108 -30.69 -16.98 8.29
N THR A 109 -30.69 -16.63 7.01
CA THR A 109 -29.79 -17.21 6.00
C THR A 109 -28.58 -16.31 5.86
N LEU A 110 -27.42 -16.82 6.29
CA LEU A 110 -26.14 -16.11 6.21
C LEU A 110 -25.34 -16.69 5.03
N VAL A 111 -25.11 -15.87 4.00
CA VAL A 111 -24.26 -16.23 2.86
C VAL A 111 -22.96 -15.46 2.95
N VAL A 112 -21.86 -16.16 3.13
CA VAL A 112 -20.51 -15.58 3.26
C VAL A 112 -19.71 -15.90 2.00
N LYS A 113 -19.07 -14.88 1.45
CA LYS A 113 -18.20 -14.97 0.29
C LYS A 113 -16.80 -14.50 0.65
N ARG A 114 -15.81 -15.30 0.25
CA ARG A 114 -14.39 -15.05 0.47
C ARG A 114 -13.71 -15.05 -0.88
N TYR A 115 -13.08 -13.93 -1.22
CA TYR A 115 -12.46 -13.72 -2.51
C TYR A 115 -11.00 -13.32 -2.36
N ALA A 116 -10.10 -14.21 -2.75
CA ALA A 116 -8.66 -13.97 -2.73
C ALA A 116 -8.16 -13.62 -4.14
N LYS A 117 -7.17 -12.74 -4.21
CA LYS A 117 -6.54 -12.30 -5.46
C LYS A 117 -6.15 -13.50 -6.33
N ARG A 118 -6.62 -13.53 -7.58
CA ARG A 118 -6.39 -14.59 -8.58
C ARG A 118 -6.88 -15.99 -8.19
N LYS A 119 -7.83 -16.09 -7.24
CA LYS A 119 -8.50 -17.34 -6.90
C LYS A 119 -10.00 -17.20 -7.17
N GLN A 120 -10.67 -18.33 -7.37
CA GLN A 120 -12.13 -18.33 -7.47
C GLN A 120 -12.74 -17.93 -6.11
N PRO A 121 -13.88 -17.21 -6.10
CA PRO A 121 -14.62 -16.93 -4.88
C PRO A 121 -15.04 -18.24 -4.21
N ARG A 122 -14.82 -18.34 -2.89
CA ARG A 122 -15.44 -19.36 -2.06
C ARG A 122 -16.74 -18.79 -1.50
N GLU A 123 -17.79 -19.58 -1.49
CA GLU A 123 -19.09 -19.21 -0.96
C GLU A 123 -19.55 -20.29 0.02
N MET A 124 -20.11 -19.86 1.14
CA MET A 124 -20.68 -20.79 2.12
C MET A 124 -21.95 -20.19 2.72
N THR A 125 -22.96 -21.04 2.88
CA THR A 125 -24.25 -20.64 3.43
C THR A 125 -24.47 -21.35 4.76
N ALA A 126 -24.82 -20.59 5.79
CA ALA A 126 -25.22 -21.08 7.11
C ALA A 126 -26.67 -20.67 7.38
N ARG A 127 -27.44 -21.54 8.04
CA ARG A 127 -28.84 -21.26 8.40
C ARG A 127 -28.98 -21.25 9.91
N LEU A 128 -29.47 -20.15 10.44
CA LEU A 128 -29.43 -19.82 11.86
C LEU A 128 -30.82 -19.35 12.30
N ARG A 129 -31.13 -19.48 13.58
CA ARG A 129 -32.23 -18.72 14.19
C ARG A 129 -31.69 -17.45 14.80
N ALA A 130 -32.52 -16.40 14.89
CA ALA A 130 -32.15 -15.16 15.56
C ALA A 130 -31.72 -15.34 17.04
N THR A 131 -32.17 -16.43 17.67
CA THR A 131 -31.83 -16.80 19.05
C THR A 131 -30.55 -17.61 19.18
N ASP A 132 -29.99 -18.12 18.07
CA ASP A 132 -28.83 -19.00 18.13
C ASP A 132 -27.58 -18.21 18.56
N PRO A 133 -26.71 -18.81 19.38
CA PRO A 133 -25.49 -18.14 19.80
C PRO A 133 -24.53 -17.99 18.60
N PRO A 134 -23.72 -16.91 18.55
CA PRO A 134 -22.75 -16.71 17.46
C PRO A 134 -21.77 -17.88 17.27
N ALA A 135 -21.49 -18.64 18.33
CA ALA A 135 -20.61 -19.80 18.29
C ALA A 135 -21.09 -20.92 17.34
N THR A 136 -22.41 -21.08 17.17
CA THR A 136 -22.98 -22.06 16.22
C THR A 136 -22.59 -21.69 14.79
N VAL A 137 -22.70 -20.41 14.46
CA VAL A 137 -22.30 -19.85 13.16
C VAL A 137 -20.80 -20.03 12.93
N GLU A 138 -19.98 -19.76 13.96
CA GLU A 138 -18.53 -19.88 13.87
C GLU A 138 -18.10 -21.33 13.54
N ALA A 139 -18.76 -22.33 14.12
CA ALA A 139 -18.47 -23.74 13.85
C ALA A 139 -18.80 -24.15 12.41
N GLU A 140 -19.95 -23.71 11.88
CA GLU A 140 -20.32 -23.96 10.48
C GLU A 140 -19.41 -23.20 9.51
N LEU A 141 -19.00 -21.98 9.87
CA LEU A 141 -18.23 -21.11 9.00
C LEU A 141 -16.71 -21.38 8.99
N LEU A 142 -16.17 -22.00 10.04
CA LEU A 142 -14.74 -22.23 10.21
C LEU A 142 -14.03 -22.89 9.00
N PRO A 143 -14.60 -23.92 8.34
CA PRO A 143 -13.94 -24.58 7.20
C PRO A 143 -13.62 -23.63 6.05
N MET A 144 -14.37 -22.54 5.88
CA MET A 144 -14.12 -21.54 4.83
C MET A 144 -12.87 -20.68 5.12
N PHE A 145 -12.55 -20.46 6.40
CA PHE A 145 -11.43 -19.66 6.86
C PHE A 145 -10.15 -20.48 7.08
N GLY A 146 -10.27 -21.81 7.09
CA GLY A 146 -9.14 -22.72 7.19
C GLY A 146 -8.13 -22.58 6.05
N SER A 147 -6.88 -22.96 6.34
CA SER A 147 -5.78 -23.09 5.38
C SER A 147 -5.92 -24.32 4.49
N GLN A 148 -6.83 -25.24 4.82
CA GLN A 148 -7.10 -26.41 3.99
C GLN A 148 -7.71 -25.96 2.65
N PRO A 149 -7.14 -26.39 1.51
CA PRO A 149 -7.89 -26.41 0.28
C PRO A 149 -9.11 -27.30 0.54
N LEU A 150 -10.32 -26.72 0.43
CA LEU A 150 -11.52 -27.52 0.30
C LEU A 150 -11.23 -28.48 -0.86
N HIS A 151 -11.31 -29.79 -0.62
CA HIS A 151 -11.30 -30.75 -1.71
C HIS A 151 -12.42 -30.31 -2.66
N ASP A 152 -12.05 -29.98 -3.91
CA ASP A 152 -13.01 -29.80 -4.99
C ASP A 152 -13.65 -31.17 -5.23
N ASP A 153 -14.65 -31.55 -4.43
CA ASP A 153 -15.55 -32.67 -4.73
C ASP A 153 -16.57 -32.28 -5.83
N SER A 154 -16.20 -31.32 -6.68
CA SER A 154 -16.86 -31.13 -7.97
C SER A 154 -16.41 -32.27 -8.88
N THR A 155 -17.11 -33.40 -8.82
CA THR A 155 -17.00 -34.48 -9.81
C THR A 155 -17.51 -33.98 -11.16
N ASP A 156 -16.65 -33.28 -11.90
CA ASP A 156 -16.81 -33.04 -13.33
C ASP A 156 -16.33 -34.30 -14.08
N PRO A 157 -17.07 -34.81 -15.10
CA PRO A 157 -16.74 -36.06 -15.76
C PRO A 157 -15.46 -35.91 -16.59
N THR A 158 -14.59 -36.92 -16.46
CA THR A 158 -13.32 -37.04 -17.16
C THR A 158 -13.56 -37.26 -18.66
N ASP A 159 -12.97 -36.41 -19.51
CA ASP A 159 -12.83 -36.62 -20.97
C ASP A 159 -11.32 -36.65 -21.31
N PRO A 160 -10.87 -37.33 -22.40
CA PRO A 160 -9.89 -38.39 -22.33
C PRO A 160 -8.49 -37.92 -22.76
N ALA A 161 -7.54 -38.83 -22.61
CA ALA A 161 -6.11 -38.62 -22.71
C ALA A 161 -5.57 -38.01 -24.02
N ASP A 162 -4.46 -37.31 -23.81
CA ASP A 162 -3.54 -36.58 -24.68
C ASP A 162 -2.90 -37.42 -25.81
N PRO A 163 -2.65 -36.87 -27.02
CA PRO A 163 -1.73 -37.46 -27.97
C PRO A 163 -0.30 -36.92 -27.84
N ALA A 164 0.61 -37.90 -27.77
CA ALA A 164 2.06 -37.93 -27.78
C ALA A 164 2.93 -36.73 -28.25
N ASP A 165 4.03 -36.65 -27.51
CA ASP A 165 5.29 -35.91 -27.65
C ASP A 165 6.09 -36.19 -28.95
N PRO A 166 6.75 -35.18 -29.55
CA PRO A 166 7.94 -35.41 -30.36
C PRO A 166 9.20 -34.77 -29.75
N THR A 167 10.12 -35.66 -29.34
CA THR A 167 11.60 -35.64 -29.39
C THR A 167 12.34 -34.34 -29.78
N GLY A 168 13.32 -33.95 -28.94
CA GLY A 168 14.34 -32.89 -29.17
C GLY A 168 15.46 -33.28 -30.17
N PRO A 169 16.75 -32.88 -30.02
CA PRO A 169 17.41 -31.79 -29.28
C PRO A 169 18.25 -30.86 -30.21
N LEU A 170 18.79 -29.73 -29.73
CA LEU A 170 20.03 -29.14 -30.29
C LEU A 170 20.93 -28.56 -29.18
N ASP A 171 22.19 -28.97 -29.23
CA ASP A 171 23.33 -28.65 -28.34
C ASP A 171 24.02 -27.32 -28.77
N PRO A 172 25.05 -26.78 -28.07
CA PRO A 172 25.18 -25.36 -27.77
C PRO A 172 26.12 -24.68 -28.77
N SER A 173 26.02 -23.35 -28.88
CA SER A 173 27.07 -22.57 -29.53
C SER A 173 28.07 -22.04 -28.49
N ASP A 174 29.35 -22.32 -28.78
CA ASP A 174 30.56 -21.96 -28.03
C ASP A 174 30.71 -20.42 -27.86
N PRO A 175 31.35 -19.92 -26.79
CA PRO A 175 31.40 -18.51 -26.47
C PRO A 175 32.42 -17.76 -27.33
N ALA A 176 32.08 -16.51 -27.65
CA ALA A 176 32.99 -15.60 -28.35
C ALA A 176 34.21 -15.24 -27.48
N ASN A 177 35.37 -15.17 -28.14
CA ASN A 177 36.67 -14.78 -27.59
C ASN A 177 36.64 -13.44 -26.82
N PRO A 178 37.48 -13.27 -25.78
CA PRO A 178 37.66 -11.99 -25.12
C PRO A 178 38.41 -11.00 -26.01
N THR A 179 37.80 -9.83 -26.23
CA THR A 179 38.44 -8.69 -26.90
C THR A 179 39.40 -8.00 -25.94
N ASP A 180 40.60 -7.66 -26.43
CA ASP A 180 41.63 -6.90 -25.72
C ASP A 180 41.11 -5.57 -25.13
N PRO A 181 41.57 -5.17 -23.93
CA PRO A 181 41.29 -3.85 -23.39
C PRO A 181 42.19 -2.82 -24.09
N VAL A 182 41.68 -2.23 -25.18
CA VAL A 182 42.18 -0.94 -25.65
C VAL A 182 41.82 0.09 -24.58
N THR A 183 42.78 0.43 -23.72
CA THR A 183 42.70 1.64 -22.90
C THR A 183 43.03 2.84 -23.77
N ASP A 184 42.04 3.27 -24.55
CA ASP A 184 42.03 4.61 -25.13
C ASP A 184 42.04 5.62 -23.97
N PRO A 185 42.78 6.75 -24.07
CA PRO A 185 42.71 7.81 -23.09
C PRO A 185 41.24 8.20 -22.94
N LYS A 186 40.73 8.07 -21.72
CA LYS A 186 39.34 8.36 -21.38
C LYS A 186 39.03 9.78 -21.82
N ASP A 187 38.41 9.91 -22.99
CA ASP A 187 37.86 11.16 -23.51
C ASP A 187 37.08 11.77 -22.34
N PRO A 188 37.38 13.01 -21.91
CA PRO A 188 36.64 13.65 -20.83
C PRO A 188 35.17 13.62 -21.22
N GLY A 189 34.44 12.70 -20.58
CA GLY A 189 33.09 12.35 -21.00
C GLY A 189 32.24 13.60 -21.17
N PRO A 190 31.27 13.58 -22.09
CA PRO A 190 30.49 14.75 -22.45
C PRO A 190 30.04 15.51 -21.20
N PRO A 191 30.16 16.85 -21.19
CA PRO A 191 29.86 17.65 -20.02
C PRO A 191 28.49 17.23 -19.49
N LYS A 192 28.44 16.85 -18.21
CA LYS A 192 27.20 16.39 -17.58
C LYS A 192 26.10 17.39 -17.92
N PRO A 193 24.95 16.95 -18.44
CA PRO A 193 23.89 17.84 -18.87
C PRO A 193 23.57 18.79 -17.72
N ARG A 194 23.64 20.10 -17.99
CA ARG A 194 23.30 21.12 -16.99
C ARG A 194 21.88 20.83 -16.55
N VAL A 195 21.69 20.56 -15.26
CA VAL A 195 20.37 20.36 -14.68
C VAL A 195 19.54 21.58 -15.06
N SER A 196 18.47 21.36 -15.82
CA SER A 196 17.74 22.48 -16.42
C SER A 196 17.11 23.33 -15.31
N ARG A 197 17.06 24.65 -15.49
CA ARG A 197 16.38 25.58 -14.56
C ARG A 197 14.95 25.12 -14.23
N ARG A 198 14.32 24.38 -15.16
CA ARG A 198 13.01 23.74 -15.00
C ARG A 198 13.00 22.68 -13.90
N GLU A 199 14.02 21.82 -13.81
CA GLU A 199 14.08 20.79 -12.76
C GLU A 199 14.23 21.39 -11.36
N ARG A 200 15.02 22.45 -11.22
CA ARG A 200 15.15 23.17 -9.96
C ARG A 200 13.83 23.82 -9.53
N ASN A 201 13.13 24.45 -10.48
CA ASN A 201 11.82 25.04 -10.22
C ASN A 201 10.78 23.98 -9.82
N ILE A 202 10.82 22.79 -10.44
CA ILE A 202 9.97 21.67 -10.04
C ILE A 202 10.30 21.22 -8.61
N ALA A 203 11.59 21.11 -8.25
CA ALA A 203 12.01 20.71 -6.91
C ALA A 203 11.55 21.74 -5.84
N ILE A 204 11.66 23.03 -6.13
CA ILE A 204 11.13 24.11 -5.27
C ILE A 204 9.60 23.97 -5.13
N GLY A 205 8.89 23.75 -6.24
CA GLY A 205 7.44 23.54 -6.24
C GLY A 205 6.99 22.35 -5.41
N ILE A 206 7.70 21.22 -5.51
CA ILE A 206 7.44 20.01 -4.70
C ILE A 206 7.64 20.32 -3.21
N THR A 207 8.76 20.94 -2.84
CA THR A 207 9.05 21.31 -1.45
C THR A 207 7.99 22.26 -0.88
N ALA A 208 7.63 23.29 -1.63
CA ALA A 208 6.59 24.25 -1.22
C ALA A 208 5.22 23.56 -1.09
N GLY A 209 4.85 22.70 -2.04
CA GLY A 209 3.61 21.92 -1.98
C GLY A 209 3.56 20.99 -0.76
N GLY A 210 4.66 20.31 -0.44
CA GLY A 210 4.79 19.50 0.78
C GLY A 210 4.61 20.34 2.05
N GLY A 211 5.18 21.54 2.10
CA GLY A 211 5.00 22.49 3.20
C GLY A 211 3.55 22.93 3.39
N VAL A 212 2.83 23.22 2.31
CA VAL A 212 1.40 23.58 2.35
C VAL A 212 0.55 22.43 2.89
N LEU A 213 0.77 21.20 2.41
CA LEU A 213 0.06 20.02 2.90
C LEU A 213 0.33 19.77 4.39
N PHE A 214 1.58 19.94 4.81
CA PHE A 214 1.95 19.80 6.22
C PHE A 214 1.23 20.83 7.11
N ILE A 215 1.20 22.11 6.69
CA ILE A 215 0.47 23.16 7.41
C ILE A 215 -1.03 22.84 7.47
N LEU A 216 -1.64 22.42 6.36
CA LEU A 216 -3.05 22.00 6.33
C LEU A 216 -3.31 20.86 7.33
N GLY A 217 -2.43 19.86 7.37
CA GLY A 217 -2.50 18.78 8.35
C GLY A 217 -2.46 19.27 9.79
N LEU A 218 -1.55 20.19 10.12
CA LEU A 218 -1.48 20.80 11.45
C LEU A 218 -2.71 21.65 11.78
N THR A 219 -3.30 22.36 10.80
CA THR A 219 -4.53 23.12 11.04
C THR A 219 -5.72 22.21 11.32
N LEU A 220 -5.87 21.10 10.61
CA LEU A 220 -6.89 20.09 10.88
C LEU A 220 -6.67 19.43 12.25
N TRP A 221 -5.42 19.22 12.64
CA TRP A 221 -5.09 18.65 13.95
C TRP A 221 -5.40 19.64 15.10
N SER A 222 -5.14 20.93 14.90
CA SER A 222 -5.53 22.00 15.84
C SER A 222 -7.05 22.14 15.97
N GLN A 223 -7.80 22.01 14.88
CA GLN A 223 -9.27 22.00 14.94
C GLN A 223 -9.82 20.81 15.73
N LYS A 224 -9.10 19.68 15.77
CA LYS A 224 -9.49 18.51 16.59
C LYS A 224 -9.43 18.82 18.09
N SER A 225 -8.46 19.59 18.57
CA SER A 225 -8.38 19.91 20.01
C SER A 225 -9.57 20.75 20.47
N GLY A 226 -10.07 21.66 19.63
CA GLY A 226 -11.30 22.42 19.93
C GLY A 226 -12.53 21.53 20.11
N LEU A 227 -12.68 20.50 19.28
CA LEU A 227 -13.80 19.54 19.39
C LEU A 227 -13.72 18.68 20.65
N GLN A 228 -12.51 18.40 21.18
CA GLN A 228 -12.39 17.67 22.45
C GLN A 228 -12.89 18.51 23.62
N ASP A 229 -12.67 19.82 23.60
CA ASP A 229 -13.22 20.72 24.61
C ASP A 229 -14.75 20.77 24.52
N ASP A 230 -15.31 20.77 23.31
CA ASP A 230 -16.76 20.70 23.10
C ASP A 230 -17.34 19.37 23.63
N ILE A 231 -16.71 18.23 23.35
CA ILE A 231 -17.12 16.90 23.86
C ILE A 231 -17.05 16.82 25.39
N ASN A 232 -16.02 17.42 26.00
CA ASN A 232 -15.86 17.43 27.45
C ASN A 232 -16.92 18.27 28.17
N ASN A 233 -17.39 19.33 27.52
CA ASN A 233 -18.37 20.27 28.09
C ASN A 233 -19.82 20.00 27.64
N HIS A 234 -20.05 19.02 26.76
CA HIS A 234 -21.38 18.73 26.24
C HIS A 234 -22.31 18.13 27.34
N PRO A 235 -23.58 18.57 27.43
CA PRO A 235 -24.60 17.94 28.27
C PRO A 235 -24.76 16.45 27.96
N ARG A 236 -25.23 15.66 28.93
CA ARG A 236 -25.40 14.18 28.83
C ARG A 236 -26.70 13.68 29.43
N ASP A 237 -27.68 14.57 29.52
CA ASP A 237 -28.88 14.34 30.33
C ASP A 237 -30.04 13.79 29.48
N SER A 238 -29.95 13.94 28.14
CA SER A 238 -30.98 13.51 27.20
C SER A 238 -30.44 12.55 26.12
N ILE A 239 -31.35 11.78 25.51
CA ILE A 239 -31.03 10.91 24.36
C ILE A 239 -30.60 11.73 23.13
N GLU A 240 -31.13 12.95 23.01
CA GLU A 240 -30.74 13.87 21.95
C GLU A 240 -29.28 14.31 22.13
N ASP A 241 -28.85 14.55 23.38
CA ASP A 241 -27.46 14.90 23.70
C ASP A 241 -26.48 13.79 23.31
N PHE A 242 -26.87 12.52 23.44
CA PHE A 242 -26.04 11.38 23.03
C PHE A 242 -25.87 11.28 21.51
N ARG A 243 -26.88 11.67 20.73
CA ARG A 243 -26.79 11.68 19.26
C ARG A 243 -25.88 12.81 18.77
N ASP A 244 -25.97 13.98 19.41
CA ASP A 244 -25.09 15.10 19.11
C ASP A 244 -23.63 14.77 19.48
N LEU A 245 -23.40 14.05 20.58
CA LEU A 245 -22.09 13.54 20.95
C LEU A 245 -21.52 12.55 19.92
N GLU A 246 -22.34 11.64 19.39
CA GLU A 246 -21.93 10.69 18.35
C GLU A 246 -21.52 11.43 17.06
N GLU A 247 -22.28 12.45 16.65
CA GLU A 247 -21.91 13.28 15.49
C GLU A 247 -20.59 14.05 15.72
N LEU A 248 -20.38 14.60 16.92
CA LEU A 248 -19.15 15.29 17.28
C LEU A 248 -17.94 14.34 17.29
N GLU A 249 -18.11 13.11 17.78
CA GLU A 249 -17.07 12.08 17.81
C GLU A 249 -16.67 11.66 16.38
N ASP A 250 -17.64 11.37 15.52
CA ASP A 250 -17.39 11.02 14.11
C ASP A 250 -16.65 12.14 13.36
N LYS A 251 -17.05 13.38 13.58
CA LYS A 251 -16.43 14.56 12.98
C LYS A 251 -15.01 14.78 13.48
N ALA A 252 -14.75 14.54 14.78
CA ALA A 252 -13.41 14.63 15.37
C ALA A 252 -12.49 13.50 14.88
N SER A 253 -13.03 12.29 14.71
CA SER A 253 -12.31 11.12 14.18
C SER A 253 -11.88 11.36 12.72
N SER A 254 -12.82 11.76 11.87
CA SER A 254 -12.59 12.04 10.45
C SER A 254 -11.52 13.14 10.24
N ARG A 255 -11.62 14.25 10.97
CA ARG A 255 -10.62 15.34 10.90
C ARG A 255 -9.25 14.92 11.42
N GLY A 256 -9.21 14.09 12.46
CA GLY A 256 -7.96 13.56 13.01
C GLY A 256 -7.23 12.65 12.02
N TRP A 257 -7.96 11.75 11.37
CA TRP A 257 -7.41 10.87 10.35
C TRP A 257 -6.92 11.65 9.13
N ALA A 258 -7.73 12.59 8.62
CA ALA A 258 -7.34 13.45 7.50
C ALA A 258 -6.07 14.27 7.84
N GLY A 259 -6.02 14.87 9.03
CA GLY A 259 -4.87 15.62 9.52
C GLY A 259 -3.59 14.79 9.52
N ASN A 260 -3.64 13.55 10.03
CA ASN A 260 -2.48 12.64 10.02
C ASN A 260 -1.99 12.34 8.60
N ILE A 261 -2.90 12.10 7.65
CA ILE A 261 -2.53 11.85 6.25
C ILE A 261 -1.82 13.07 5.66
N PHE A 262 -2.38 14.27 5.83
CA PHE A 262 -1.78 15.49 5.29
C PHE A 262 -0.39 15.78 5.88
N VAL A 263 -0.19 15.55 7.18
CA VAL A 263 1.12 15.69 7.82
C VAL A 263 2.13 14.71 7.23
N VAL A 264 1.79 13.42 7.16
CA VAL A 264 2.71 12.37 6.66
C VAL A 264 3.06 12.60 5.19
N VAL A 265 2.05 12.88 4.36
CA VAL A 265 2.26 13.18 2.93
C VAL A 265 3.07 14.47 2.75
N GLY A 266 2.74 15.52 3.50
CA GLY A 266 3.45 16.79 3.47
C GLY A 266 4.94 16.65 3.82
N LEU A 267 5.25 15.91 4.89
CA LEU A 267 6.63 15.60 5.27
C LEU A 267 7.37 14.77 4.22
N ALA A 268 6.75 13.71 3.69
CA ALA A 268 7.38 12.85 2.69
C ALA A 268 7.69 13.62 1.39
N VAL A 269 6.72 14.39 0.89
CA VAL A 269 6.87 15.23 -0.31
C VAL A 269 7.90 16.32 -0.09
N GLY A 270 7.83 17.02 1.06
CA GLY A 270 8.78 18.07 1.44
C GLY A 270 10.21 17.55 1.57
N ALA A 271 10.40 16.41 2.24
CA ALA A 271 11.71 15.77 2.40
C ALA A 271 12.30 15.33 1.06
N TYR A 272 11.49 14.78 0.16
CA TYR A 272 11.92 14.41 -1.18
C TYR A 272 12.36 15.62 -2.02
N GLY A 273 11.57 16.70 -2.01
CA GLY A 273 11.91 17.96 -2.68
C GLY A 273 13.20 18.58 -2.13
N GLY A 274 13.34 18.63 -0.80
CA GLY A 274 14.54 19.10 -0.10
C GLY A 274 15.78 18.27 -0.41
N TRP A 275 15.66 16.93 -0.42
CA TRP A 275 16.75 16.04 -0.79
C TRP A 275 17.23 16.27 -2.23
N ARG A 276 16.30 16.49 -3.18
CA ARG A 276 16.66 16.77 -4.56
C ARG A 276 17.42 18.10 -4.69
N LEU A 277 16.98 19.15 -3.98
CA LEU A 277 17.67 20.44 -3.92
C LEU A 277 19.06 20.32 -3.29
N TYR A 278 19.18 19.55 -2.22
CA TYR A 278 20.48 19.27 -1.58
C TYR A 278 21.45 18.56 -2.53
N ARG A 279 20.97 17.54 -3.26
CA ARG A 279 21.77 16.81 -4.24
C ARG A 279 22.22 17.71 -5.40
N ASP A 280 21.33 18.57 -5.87
CA ASP A 280 21.63 19.57 -6.90
C ASP A 280 22.70 20.56 -6.42
N HIS A 281 22.57 21.07 -5.19
CA HIS A 281 23.57 21.95 -4.59
C HIS A 281 24.95 21.29 -4.50
N LYS A 282 25.02 20.02 -4.07
CA LYS A 282 26.28 19.25 -4.05
C LYS A 282 26.87 19.02 -5.43
N ALA A 283 26.05 18.87 -6.47
CA ALA A 283 26.53 18.70 -7.84
C ALA A 283 27.15 19.99 -8.41
N HIS A 284 26.72 21.16 -7.90
CA HIS A 284 27.18 22.47 -8.35
C HIS A 284 28.34 23.06 -7.54
N GLN A 285 28.74 22.43 -6.43
CA GLN A 285 29.97 22.77 -5.72
C GLN A 285 31.20 22.21 -6.47
N SER A 286 31.58 22.83 -7.58
CA SER A 286 32.84 22.53 -8.25
C SER A 286 33.95 23.44 -7.73
N VAL A 287 34.93 22.84 -7.05
CA VAL A 287 36.20 23.51 -6.78
C VAL A 287 37.06 23.35 -8.03
N THR A 288 37.34 24.46 -8.72
CA THR A 288 38.25 24.44 -9.86
C THR A 288 39.65 24.72 -9.35
N ILE A 289 40.57 23.79 -9.62
CA ILE A 289 41.98 23.89 -9.30
C ILE A 289 42.71 24.17 -10.61
N THR A 290 43.21 25.39 -10.77
CA THR A 290 43.95 25.78 -11.98
C THR A 290 45.43 25.91 -11.61
N PRO A 291 46.35 25.18 -12.29
CA PRO A 291 47.77 25.43 -12.13
C PRO A 291 48.10 26.82 -12.68
N THR A 292 48.80 27.62 -11.89
CA THR A 292 49.14 29.00 -12.25
C THR A 292 50.65 29.11 -12.27
N PRO A 293 51.27 29.38 -13.43
CA PRO A 293 52.72 29.53 -13.51
C PRO A 293 53.15 30.78 -12.73
N ILE A 294 54.18 30.62 -11.89
CA ILE A 294 54.86 31.72 -11.19
C ILE A 294 56.35 31.65 -11.54
N GLU A 295 57.02 32.79 -11.71
CA GLU A 295 58.45 32.79 -12.03
C GLU A 295 59.25 32.06 -10.94
N GLY A 296 59.98 31.02 -11.34
CA GLY A 296 60.81 30.20 -10.44
C GLY A 296 60.06 29.12 -9.63
N GLY A 297 58.77 28.86 -9.88
CA GLY A 297 58.03 27.83 -9.12
C GLY A 297 56.70 27.39 -9.74
N ALA A 298 55.97 26.55 -9.01
CA ALA A 298 54.61 26.12 -9.35
C ALA A 298 53.61 26.68 -8.35
N GLY A 299 52.62 27.44 -8.83
CA GLY A 299 51.49 27.92 -8.03
C GLY A 299 50.22 27.14 -8.34
N VAL A 300 49.31 27.07 -7.36
CA VAL A 300 47.97 26.51 -7.54
C VAL A 300 46.96 27.57 -7.13
N THR A 301 46.06 27.95 -8.04
CA THR A 301 44.94 28.82 -7.71
C THR A 301 43.70 27.96 -7.48
N LEU A 302 43.12 28.09 -6.29
CA LEU A 302 41.86 27.47 -5.91
C LEU A 302 40.74 28.48 -6.15
N THR A 303 39.88 28.24 -7.13
CA THR A 303 38.69 29.06 -7.35
C THR A 303 37.47 28.30 -6.86
N TRP A 304 36.88 28.79 -5.77
CA TRP A 304 35.57 28.35 -5.30
C TRP A 304 34.49 29.07 -6.10
N ILE A 305 33.92 28.38 -7.09
CA ILE A 305 32.74 28.87 -7.80
C ILE A 305 31.52 28.47 -6.96
N GLY A 306 31.31 29.17 -5.86
CA GLY A 306 30.06 29.09 -5.11
C GLY A 306 28.99 29.84 -5.88
N ALA A 307 27.86 29.20 -6.19
CA ALA A 307 26.68 29.91 -6.66
C ALA A 307 26.27 30.91 -5.57
N GLY A 308 26.51 32.20 -5.81
CA GLY A 308 25.93 33.27 -5.00
C GLY A 308 24.41 33.10 -5.01
N TRP A 309 23.83 32.99 -3.83
CA TRP A 309 22.39 32.91 -3.62
C TRP A 309 21.74 34.27 -3.85
#